data_AF-A0A972VWR0-F1
#
_entry.id   AF-A0A972VWR0-F1
#
_cell.length_a   1.000
_cell.length_b   1.000
_cell.length_c   1.000
_cell.angle_alpha   90.00
_cell.angle_beta   90.00
_cell.angle_gamma   90.00
#
_symmetry.space_group_name_H-M   'P 1'
#
loop_
_entity.id
_entity.type
_entity.pdbx_description
1 polymer ?
#
loop_
_entity_poly.entity_id
_entity_poly.type
_entity_poly.pdbx_seq_one_letter_code
_entity_poly.pdbx_strand_id
1 'polypeptide(L)' 'IKPKPKGRRNEPVHLPYVCQAVATATGKSYADIARTTTTNAREFFRL' A
#
# COMPACT_ATOMS: atom_id res chain seq x y z
N ILE A 1 8.29 9.21 -1.38
CA ILE A 1 8.96 8.48 -2.48
C ILE A 1 10.24 9.23 -2.82
N LYS A 2 11.39 8.56 -2.75
CA LYS A 2 12.70 9.19 -3.01
C LYS A 2 13.45 8.37 -4.08
N PRO A 3 13.94 9.01 -5.16
CA PRO A 3 13.73 10.41 -5.51
C PRO A 3 12.25 10.72 -5.79
N LYS A 4 11.88 12.01 -5.76
CA LYS A 4 10.52 12.46 -6.05
C LYS A 4 10.14 11.99 -7.47
N PRO A 5 9.00 11.30 -7.67
CA PRO A 5 8.53 10.92 -8.99
C PRO A 5 8.43 12.13 -9.92
N LYS A 6 8.68 11.91 -11.21
CA LYS A 6 8.60 12.98 -12.22
C LYS A 6 7.12 13.33 -12.44
N GLY A 7 6.74 14.57 -12.13
CA GLY A 7 5.36 15.04 -12.24
C GLY A 7 4.53 14.85 -10.96
N ARG A 8 3.25 15.23 -11.02
CA ARG A 8 2.30 15.17 -9.88
C ARG A 8 1.34 13.98 -9.95
N ARG A 9 1.37 13.20 -11.04
CA ARG A 9 0.44 12.09 -11.24
C ARG A 9 0.73 10.97 -10.25
N ASN A 10 -0.33 10.43 -9.65
CA ASN A 10 -0.23 9.22 -8.84
C ASN A 10 -0.43 7.99 -9.72
N GLU A 11 0.42 6.97 -9.54
CA GLU A 11 0.41 5.75 -10.35
C GLU A 11 0.39 4.51 -9.44
N PRO A 12 -0.14 3.36 -9.89
CA PRO A 12 -0.25 2.15 -9.07
C PRO A 12 1.07 1.65 -8.46
N VAL A 13 2.19 1.90 -9.13
CA VAL A 13 3.55 1.57 -8.63
C VAL A 13 3.87 2.26 -7.29
N HIS A 14 3.14 3.31 -6.91
CA HIS A 14 3.31 3.99 -5.64
C HIS A 14 2.60 3.30 -4.47
N LEU A 15 1.76 2.29 -4.71
CA LEU A 15 0.99 1.61 -3.67
C LEU A 15 1.84 1.03 -2.52
N PRO A 16 3.05 0.47 -2.75
CA PRO A 16 3.94 0.06 -1.65
C PRO A 16 4.25 1.18 -0.66
N TYR A 17 4.37 2.43 -1.09
CA TYR A 17 4.62 3.54 -0.17
C TYR A 17 3.43 3.86 0.73
N VAL A 18 2.21 3.66 0.23
CA VAL A 18 0.99 3.78 1.03
C VAL A 18 0.93 2.65 2.05
N CYS A 19 1.22 1.41 1.65
CA CYS A 19 1.31 0.27 2.55
C CYS A 19 2.34 0.50 3.68
N GLN A 20 3.51 1.03 3.34
CA GLN A 20 4.53 1.40 4.33
C GLN A 20 4.04 2.50 5.30
N ALA A 21 3.37 3.54 4.78
CA ALA A 21 2.84 4.60 5.62
C ALA A 21 1.77 4.07 6.62
N VAL A 22 0.89 3.18 6.16
CA VAL A 22 -0.11 2.52 7.02
C VAL A 22 0.55 1.61 8.05
N ALA A 23 1.55 0.83 7.66
CA ALA A 23 2.32 -0.01 8.58
C ALA A 23 2.95 0.82 9.71
N THR A 24 3.62 1.92 9.37
CA THR A 24 4.18 2.87 10.35
C THR A 24 3.11 3.46 11.25
N ALA A 25 1.99 3.92 10.70
CA ALA A 25 0.92 4.55 11.47
C ALA A 25 0.20 3.58 12.43
N THR A 26 0.20 2.28 12.11
CA THR A 26 -0.50 1.24 12.89
C THR A 26 0.43 0.42 13.77
N GLY A 27 1.76 0.63 13.70
CA GLY A 27 2.75 -0.18 14.41
C GLY A 27 2.81 -1.65 13.95
N LYS A 28 2.26 -1.97 12.77
CA LYS A 28 2.24 -3.33 12.20
C LYS A 28 3.34 -3.51 11.16
N SER A 29 3.67 -4.76 10.85
CA SER A 29 4.64 -5.04 9.79
C SER A 29 4.05 -4.72 8.41
N TYR A 30 4.91 -4.30 7.48
CA TYR A 30 4.53 -4.09 6.08
C TYR A 30 3.86 -5.33 5.48
N ALA A 31 4.43 -6.52 5.74
CA ALA A 31 3.93 -7.78 5.21
C ALA A 31 2.53 -8.13 5.73
N ASP A 32 2.24 -7.83 7.00
CA ASP A 32 0.91 -8.06 7.57
C ASP A 32 -0.12 -7.11 6.97
N ILE A 33 0.21 -5.82 6.79
CA ILE A 33 -0.68 -4.87 6.12
C ILE A 33 -0.94 -5.30 4.68
N ALA A 34 0.11 -5.63 3.91
CA ALA A 34 -0.02 -6.07 2.52
C ALA A 34 -0.89 -7.33 2.42
N ARG A 35 -0.64 -8.34 3.26
CA ARG A 35 -1.42 -9.59 3.28
C ARG A 35 -2.88 -9.33 3.61
N THR A 36 -3.17 -8.68 4.74
CA THR A 36 -4.54 -8.46 5.21
C THR A 36 -5.35 -7.61 4.26
N THR A 37 -4.80 -6.50 3.76
CA THR A 37 -5.50 -5.63 2.81
C THR A 37 -5.77 -6.33 1.47
N THR A 38 -4.83 -7.14 0.99
CA THR A 38 -5.01 -7.91 -0.24
C THR A 38 -6.08 -8.99 -0.08
N THR A 39 -6.07 -9.74 1.03
CA THR A 39 -7.11 -10.74 1.32
C THR A 39 -8.48 -10.08 1.40
N ASN A 40 -8.62 -8.98 2.14
CA ASN A 40 -9.87 -8.25 2.26
C ASN A 40 -10.37 -7.74 0.91
N ALA A 41 -9.49 -7.22 0.05
CA ALA A 41 -9.86 -6.76 -1.28
C ALA A 41 -10.38 -7.92 -2.15
N ARG A 42 -9.73 -9.09 -2.11
CA ARG A 42 -10.19 -10.28 -2.86
C ARG A 42 -11.56 -10.75 -2.41
N GLU A 43 -11.77 -10.86 -1.10
CA GLU A 43 -13.05 -11.30 -0.53
C GLU A 43 -14.17 -10.30 -0.81
N PHE A 44 -13.91 -9.01 -0.58
CA PHE A 44 -14.91 -7.96 -0.73
C PHE A 44 -15.33 -7.73 -2.19
N PHE A 45 -14.35 -7.68 -3.11
CA PHE A 45 -14.60 -7.42 -4.52
C PHE A 45 -14.80 -8.69 -5.36
N ARG A 46 -14.67 -9.89 -4.75
CA ARG A 46 -14.75 -11.20 -5.43
C ARG A 46 -13.80 -11.30 -6.63
N LEU A 47 -12.52 -10.98 -6.39
CA LEU A 47 -11.44 -10.95 -7.39
C LEU A 47 -10.78 -12.31 -7.63
#